data_AF-A0AA39G0R4-F1
#
_entry.id   AF-A0AA39G0R4-F1
#
_cell.length_a   1.000
_cell.length_b   1.000
_cell.length_c   1.000
_cell.angle_alpha   90.00
_cell.angle_beta   90.00
_cell.angle_gamma   90.00
#
_symmetry.space_group_name_H-M   'P 1'
#
loop_
_entity.id
_entity.type
_entity.pdbx_description
1 polymer ?
#
loop_
_entity_poly.entity_id
_entity_poly.type
_entity_poly.pdbx_seq_one_letter_code
_entity_poly.pdbx_strand_id
1 'polypeptide(L)'
;MIGYNQHNSGYNKLFTQGSADSNYSQPSSDLSLDEEKESLRREKERQALSQLEKARTKPVAFAVRTNVSYDGSVDDDSPVHGSAVSFDVRDFLHIKEKYDNNWWIGRLVKEGSDVGFIPSPVKLEALRVQASAARGTKGLYTARAGSSGNLGESGMPSRGSTPPTPVDDSDSVGNVRPGKTTLTTPPAKEKRKNFFKKPETATPYDVVPSMRPVVLVGPSLKGYEVTDMMQKALFDFLKHKFEGRYAKINNILFK
;
A
#
# COMPACT_ATOMS: atom_id res chain seq x y z
N MET A 1 62.50 49.73 -50.68
CA MET A 1 61.37 49.71 -51.64
C MET A 1 61.26 48.29 -52.16
N ILE A 2 60.34 47.48 -51.63
CA ILE A 2 59.00 47.21 -52.20
C ILE A 2 59.15 46.86 -53.69
N GLY A 3 58.99 45.63 -54.19
CA GLY A 3 58.34 44.42 -53.70
C GLY A 3 57.44 43.91 -54.82
N TYR A 4 57.58 42.67 -55.28
CA TYR A 4 56.55 41.98 -56.07
C TYR A 4 56.63 40.46 -55.84
N ASN A 5 55.48 39.90 -55.50
CA ASN A 5 55.20 38.49 -55.32
C ASN A 5 54.82 37.84 -56.66
N GLN A 6 54.68 36.51 -56.62
CA GLN A 6 54.05 35.60 -57.60
C GLN A 6 55.02 34.94 -58.60
N HIS A 7 55.23 33.62 -58.46
CA HIS A 7 55.12 32.63 -59.55
C HIS A 7 55.03 31.19 -59.02
N ASN A 8 53.86 30.59 -59.26
CA ASN A 8 53.59 29.32 -59.94
C ASN A 8 54.18 27.96 -59.46
N SER A 9 53.23 27.03 -59.25
CA SER A 9 53.22 25.59 -59.55
C SER A 9 54.46 24.74 -59.29
N GLY A 10 54.35 23.87 -58.28
CA GLY A 10 55.07 22.61 -58.20
C GLY A 10 54.09 21.44 -58.12
N TYR A 11 53.91 20.73 -59.23
CA TYR A 11 53.32 19.39 -59.25
C TYR A 11 54.26 18.40 -58.54
N ASN A 12 53.73 17.42 -57.79
CA ASN A 12 53.94 15.97 -58.02
C ASN A 12 53.44 15.10 -56.84
N LYS A 13 52.32 14.45 -57.12
CA LYS A 13 51.84 13.11 -56.74
C LYS A 13 52.88 12.18 -56.08
N LEU A 14 52.63 11.74 -54.83
CA LEU A 14 53.05 10.43 -54.32
C LEU A 14 52.04 9.92 -53.28
N PHE A 15 51.47 8.75 -53.56
CA PHE A 15 50.63 7.97 -52.65
C PHE A 15 51.50 7.37 -51.55
N THR A 16 51.13 7.57 -50.28
CA THR A 16 51.58 6.71 -49.18
C THR A 16 50.50 6.68 -48.10
N GLN A 17 49.59 5.71 -48.26
CA GLN A 17 49.20 4.75 -47.24
C GLN A 17 49.35 5.19 -45.78
N GLY A 18 48.20 5.40 -45.12
CA GLY A 18 48.17 5.68 -43.68
C GLY A 18 46.78 6.11 -43.20
N SER A 19 45.72 5.42 -43.62
CA SER A 19 44.45 5.43 -42.91
C SER A 19 44.71 4.89 -41.50
N ALA A 20 44.92 5.80 -40.56
CA ALA A 20 44.83 5.50 -39.14
C ALA A 20 43.35 5.21 -38.85
N ASP A 21 43.06 3.93 -38.82
CA ASP A 21 41.80 3.29 -38.45
C ASP A 21 41.15 3.98 -37.24
N SER A 22 40.15 4.83 -37.48
CA SER A 22 39.09 5.08 -36.52
C SER A 22 38.15 3.87 -36.55
N ASN A 23 38.62 2.76 -35.98
CA ASN A 23 37.89 1.49 -35.96
C ASN A 23 37.62 1.03 -34.53
N TYR A 24 37.16 1.98 -33.70
CA TYR A 24 36.31 1.67 -32.55
C TYR A 24 34.88 2.14 -32.85
N SER A 25 34.34 1.69 -33.98
CA SER A 25 32.89 1.68 -34.23
C SER A 25 32.36 0.31 -33.82
N GLN A 26 32.39 0.02 -32.52
CA GLN A 26 31.62 -1.07 -31.92
C GLN A 26 30.24 -0.52 -31.51
N PRO A 27 29.18 -1.33 -31.64
CA PRO A 27 28.01 -0.96 -32.44
C PRO A 27 26.88 -0.29 -31.63
N SER A 28 26.23 0.70 -32.24
CA SER A 28 25.01 1.37 -31.73
C SER A 28 23.75 0.49 -31.74
N SER A 29 23.90 -0.83 -31.63
CA SER A 29 22.83 -1.84 -31.66
C SER A 29 22.53 -2.48 -30.31
N ASP A 30 23.33 -2.20 -29.26
CA ASP A 30 23.03 -2.68 -27.90
C ASP A 30 22.02 -1.77 -27.16
N LEU A 31 21.93 -0.49 -27.57
CA LEU A 31 20.91 0.43 -27.06
C LEU A 31 19.53 0.22 -27.71
N SER A 32 19.44 -0.42 -28.88
CA SER A 32 18.18 -0.52 -29.61
C SER A 32 17.20 -1.52 -28.96
N LEU A 33 17.70 -2.58 -28.33
CA LEU A 33 16.86 -3.52 -27.58
C LEU A 33 16.33 -2.89 -26.29
N ASP A 34 17.14 -2.06 -25.64
CA ASP A 34 16.73 -1.29 -24.47
C ASP A 34 15.71 -0.20 -24.86
N GLU A 35 15.93 0.49 -25.98
CA GLU A 35 15.00 1.48 -26.52
C GLU A 35 13.68 0.84 -26.98
N GLU A 36 13.72 -0.34 -27.62
CA GLU A 36 12.52 -1.09 -28.01
C GLU A 36 11.73 -1.56 -26.77
N LYS A 37 12.41 -2.09 -25.75
CA LYS A 37 11.80 -2.49 -24.48
C LYS A 37 11.18 -1.30 -23.74
N GLU A 38 11.85 -0.15 -23.74
CA GLU A 38 11.32 1.08 -23.14
C GLU A 38 10.12 1.62 -23.95
N SER A 39 10.17 1.53 -25.27
CA SER A 39 9.06 1.91 -26.16
C SER A 39 7.81 1.07 -25.89
N LEU A 40 7.97 -0.24 -25.71
CA LEU A 40 6.87 -1.16 -25.36
C LEU A 40 6.26 -0.84 -24.00
N ARG A 41 7.09 -0.47 -23.02
CA ARG A 41 6.60 -0.05 -21.70
C ARG A 41 5.80 1.25 -21.80
N ARG A 42 6.34 2.25 -22.49
CA ARG A 42 5.68 3.54 -22.70
C ARG A 42 4.35 3.39 -23.45
N GLU A 43 4.31 2.50 -24.44
CA GLU A 43 3.07 2.22 -25.19
C GLU A 43 2.03 1.51 -24.32
N LYS A 44 2.42 0.55 -23.46
CA LYS A 44 1.51 -0.07 -22.49
C LYS A 44 0.94 0.95 -21.51
N GLU A 45 1.77 1.84 -20.99
CA GLU A 45 1.34 2.93 -20.10
C GLU A 45 0.36 3.87 -20.82
N ARG A 46 0.65 4.24 -22.08
CA ARG A 46 -0.24 5.04 -22.92
C ARG A 46 -1.60 4.37 -23.13
N GLN A 47 -1.60 3.06 -23.37
CA GLN A 47 -2.83 2.27 -23.50
C GLN A 47 -3.62 2.23 -22.18
N ALA A 48 -2.94 2.03 -21.05
CA ALA A 48 -3.54 2.05 -19.73
C ALA A 48 -4.18 3.42 -19.42
N LEU A 49 -3.49 4.51 -19.73
CA LEU A 49 -4.00 5.87 -19.59
C LEU A 49 -5.22 6.14 -20.48
N SER A 50 -5.19 5.67 -21.74
CA SER A 50 -6.35 5.77 -22.64
C SER A 50 -7.56 5.02 -22.10
N GLN A 51 -7.35 3.84 -21.50
CA GLN A 51 -8.44 3.08 -20.89
C GLN A 51 -8.99 3.77 -19.64
N LEU A 52 -8.11 4.39 -18.84
CA LEU A 52 -8.51 5.17 -17.67
C LEU A 52 -9.42 6.34 -18.06
N GLU A 53 -9.05 7.09 -19.10
CA GLU A 53 -9.86 8.21 -19.60
C GLU A 53 -11.23 7.74 -20.12
N LYS A 54 -11.26 6.63 -20.87
CA LYS A 54 -12.51 6.02 -21.34
C LYS A 54 -13.41 5.57 -20.19
N ALA A 55 -12.83 5.14 -19.06
CA ALA A 55 -13.59 4.68 -17.91
C ALA A 55 -14.30 5.80 -17.14
N ARG A 56 -13.89 7.07 -17.30
CA ARG A 56 -14.50 8.23 -16.63
C ARG A 56 -15.99 8.37 -16.97
N THR A 57 -16.36 8.10 -18.21
CA THR A 57 -17.75 8.19 -18.69
C THR A 57 -18.52 6.88 -18.56
N LYS A 58 -17.86 5.75 -18.27
CA LYS A 58 -18.54 4.46 -18.08
C LYS A 58 -19.46 4.50 -16.85
N PRO A 59 -20.58 3.75 -16.86
CA PRO A 59 -21.40 3.59 -15.68
C PRO A 59 -20.63 2.87 -14.56
N VAL A 60 -21.08 3.03 -13.32
CA VAL A 60 -20.58 2.22 -12.20
C VAL A 60 -21.08 0.79 -12.37
N ALA A 61 -20.17 -0.17 -12.49
CA ALA A 61 -20.51 -1.58 -12.60
C ALA A 61 -20.98 -2.14 -11.24
N PHE A 62 -20.20 -1.88 -10.19
CA PHE A 62 -20.54 -2.22 -8.81
C PHE A 62 -19.79 -1.31 -7.83
N ALA A 63 -20.19 -1.32 -6.57
CA ALA A 63 -19.50 -0.60 -5.51
C ALA A 63 -19.05 -1.53 -4.40
N VAL A 64 -18.01 -1.12 -3.70
CA VAL A 64 -17.46 -1.86 -2.57
C VAL A 64 -17.20 -0.94 -1.38
N ARG A 65 -17.28 -1.51 -0.18
CA ARG A 65 -16.71 -0.94 1.05
C ARG A 65 -15.39 -1.64 1.34
N THR A 66 -14.36 -0.88 1.69
CA THR A 66 -13.02 -1.40 2.00
C THR A 66 -12.96 -1.91 3.45
N ASN A 67 -12.23 -2.99 3.69
CA ASN A 67 -11.92 -3.54 5.01
C ASN A 67 -10.43 -3.41 5.37
N VAL A 68 -9.62 -2.95 4.42
CA VAL A 68 -8.20 -2.67 4.55
C VAL A 68 -7.92 -1.27 3.99
N SER A 69 -6.83 -0.65 4.42
CA SER A 69 -6.29 0.55 3.80
C SER A 69 -5.28 0.18 2.72
N TYR A 70 -5.13 1.06 1.74
CA TYR A 70 -4.12 0.95 0.69
C TYR A 70 -3.60 2.35 0.37
N ASP A 71 -2.28 2.48 0.40
CA ASP A 71 -1.57 3.69 0.02
C ASP A 71 -0.95 3.47 -1.36
N GLY A 72 -1.53 4.12 -2.37
CA GLY A 72 -1.06 4.04 -3.75
C GLY A 72 0.18 4.88 -4.01
N SER A 73 0.60 5.75 -3.07
CA SER A 73 1.81 6.57 -3.23
C SER A 73 3.10 5.79 -3.01
N VAL A 74 3.01 4.62 -2.35
CA VAL A 74 4.16 3.74 -2.06
C VAL A 74 4.19 2.50 -2.96
N ASP A 75 3.25 2.37 -3.89
CA ASP A 75 3.13 1.23 -4.81
C ASP A 75 3.40 1.66 -6.26
N ASP A 76 4.63 1.43 -6.71
CA ASP A 76 5.08 1.77 -8.07
C ASP A 76 4.64 0.76 -9.15
N ASP A 77 3.89 -0.28 -8.78
CA ASP A 77 3.46 -1.36 -9.71
C ASP A 77 2.09 -1.09 -10.37
N SER A 78 1.57 0.14 -10.25
CA SER A 78 0.35 0.53 -10.95
C SER A 78 0.58 0.67 -12.46
N PRO A 79 -0.39 0.33 -13.34
CA PRO A 79 -0.22 0.40 -14.79
C PRO A 79 0.15 1.79 -15.34
N VAL A 80 -0.22 2.85 -14.62
CA VAL A 80 0.20 4.24 -14.88
C VAL A 80 0.68 4.84 -13.58
N HIS A 81 1.91 5.35 -13.56
CA HIS A 81 2.53 5.92 -12.38
C HIS A 81 1.71 7.08 -11.82
N GLY A 82 1.53 7.10 -10.49
CA GLY A 82 0.76 8.15 -9.80
C GLY A 82 -0.76 8.11 -10.01
N SER A 83 -1.28 7.09 -10.71
CA SER A 83 -2.73 6.95 -10.96
C SER A 83 -3.41 5.90 -10.06
N ALA A 84 -2.71 5.39 -9.05
CA ALA A 84 -3.27 4.47 -8.06
C ALA A 84 -4.17 5.21 -7.06
N VAL A 85 -5.36 4.68 -6.80
CA VAL A 85 -6.32 5.24 -5.84
C VAL A 85 -5.96 4.79 -4.44
N SER A 86 -5.60 5.74 -3.58
CA SER A 86 -5.40 5.52 -2.15
C SER A 86 -6.73 5.57 -1.41
N PHE A 87 -6.91 4.72 -0.39
CA PHE A 87 -8.12 4.66 0.42
C PHE A 87 -7.87 4.10 1.82
N ASP A 88 -8.74 4.49 2.75
CA ASP A 88 -8.75 4.02 4.12
C ASP A 88 -9.73 2.86 4.32
N VAL A 89 -9.69 2.27 5.52
CA VAL A 89 -10.67 1.25 5.94
C VAL A 89 -12.05 1.88 6.06
N ARG A 90 -13.07 1.20 5.52
CA ARG A 90 -14.49 1.62 5.44
C ARG A 90 -14.79 2.74 4.44
N ASP A 91 -13.84 3.06 3.57
CA ASP A 91 -14.11 3.87 2.40
C ASP A 91 -14.99 3.13 1.40
N PHE A 92 -15.61 3.92 0.53
CA PHE A 92 -16.47 3.41 -0.54
C PHE A 92 -15.81 3.67 -1.89
N LEU A 93 -15.77 2.64 -2.73
CA LEU A 93 -15.20 2.71 -4.07
C LEU A 93 -16.29 2.39 -5.10
N HIS A 94 -16.33 3.17 -6.17
CA HIS A 94 -17.12 2.86 -7.36
C HIS A 94 -16.22 2.20 -8.39
N ILE A 95 -16.51 0.95 -8.73
CA ILE A 95 -15.78 0.19 -9.74
C ILE A 95 -16.47 0.34 -11.09
N LYS A 96 -15.72 0.73 -12.11
CA LYS A 96 -16.19 0.94 -13.48
C LYS A 96 -15.96 -0.31 -14.32
N GLU A 97 -14.77 -0.88 -14.26
CA GLU A 97 -14.39 -2.08 -15.00
C GLU A 97 -13.18 -2.77 -14.38
N LYS A 98 -12.92 -4.01 -14.80
CA LYS A 98 -11.68 -4.73 -14.52
C LYS A 98 -10.65 -4.33 -15.57
N TYR A 99 -9.47 -3.86 -15.16
CA TYR A 99 -8.34 -3.63 -16.08
C TYR A 99 -7.65 -4.96 -16.38
N ASP A 100 -7.16 -5.62 -15.32
CA ASP A 100 -6.52 -6.93 -15.39
C ASP A 100 -6.76 -7.73 -14.09
N ASN A 101 -5.98 -8.78 -13.83
CA ASN A 101 -6.12 -9.60 -12.63
C ASN A 101 -5.72 -8.88 -11.33
N ASN A 102 -4.86 -7.87 -11.40
CA ASN A 102 -4.30 -7.15 -10.26
C ASN A 102 -4.96 -5.79 -10.05
N TRP A 103 -5.59 -5.24 -11.07
CA TRP A 103 -6.08 -3.87 -11.08
C TRP A 103 -7.51 -3.78 -11.64
N TRP A 104 -8.31 -2.99 -10.94
CA TRP A 104 -9.59 -2.48 -11.39
C TRP A 104 -9.44 -1.01 -11.75
N ILE A 105 -10.41 -0.49 -12.50
CA ILE A 105 -10.56 0.93 -12.75
C ILE A 105 -11.79 1.42 -12.02
N GLY A 106 -11.65 2.47 -11.23
CA GLY A 106 -12.72 3.02 -10.43
C GLY A 106 -12.31 4.30 -9.73
N ARG A 107 -13.13 4.76 -8.78
CA ARG A 107 -12.84 5.97 -8.01
C ARG A 107 -13.26 5.85 -6.56
N LEU A 108 -12.59 6.62 -5.71
CA LEU A 108 -13.04 6.88 -4.35
C LEU A 108 -14.34 7.70 -4.37
N VAL A 109 -15.33 7.29 -3.58
CA VAL A 109 -16.60 8.01 -3.43
C VAL A 109 -16.39 9.22 -2.50
N LYS A 110 -15.71 10.23 -3.04
CA LYS A 110 -15.39 11.51 -2.38
C LYS A 110 -15.40 12.63 -3.42
N GLU A 111 -15.71 13.85 -2.99
CA GLU A 111 -15.66 15.03 -3.87
C GLU A 111 -14.22 15.29 -4.34
N GLY A 112 -14.06 15.68 -5.61
CA GLY A 112 -12.74 15.94 -6.20
C GLY A 112 -11.87 14.70 -6.47
N SER A 113 -12.32 13.49 -6.11
CA SER A 113 -11.59 12.25 -6.41
C SER A 113 -11.89 11.73 -7.81
N ASP A 114 -10.88 11.58 -8.65
CA ASP A 114 -11.01 11.12 -10.02
C ASP A 114 -10.93 9.59 -10.15
N VAL A 115 -11.12 9.08 -11.35
CA VAL A 115 -10.92 7.67 -11.69
C VAL A 115 -9.43 7.34 -11.71
N GLY A 116 -9.06 6.23 -11.09
CA GLY A 116 -7.71 5.69 -11.03
C GLY A 116 -7.72 4.16 -10.97
N PHE A 117 -6.54 3.58 -10.77
CA PHE A 117 -6.36 2.15 -10.59
C PHE A 117 -6.59 1.73 -9.13
N ILE A 118 -7.43 0.72 -8.93
CA ILE A 118 -7.75 0.16 -7.61
C ILE A 118 -7.20 -1.27 -7.56
N PRO A 119 -6.39 -1.64 -6.55
CA PRO A 119 -5.85 -2.99 -6.46
C PRO A 119 -6.98 -4.01 -6.26
N SER A 120 -6.95 -5.09 -7.03
CA SER A 120 -7.91 -6.19 -6.91
C SER A 120 -7.70 -6.95 -5.58
N PRO A 121 -8.67 -7.77 -5.14
CA PRO A 121 -8.48 -8.65 -3.99
C PRO A 121 -7.22 -9.52 -4.07
N VAL A 122 -6.86 -9.97 -5.28
CA VAL A 122 -5.69 -10.82 -5.52
C VAL A 122 -4.40 -10.03 -5.29
N LYS A 123 -4.31 -8.80 -5.80
CA LYS A 123 -3.16 -7.90 -5.58
C LYS A 123 -2.99 -7.57 -4.10
N LEU A 124 -4.08 -7.27 -3.40
CA LEU A 124 -4.03 -6.97 -1.96
C LEU A 124 -3.56 -8.18 -1.13
N GLU A 125 -3.93 -9.40 -1.51
CA GLU A 125 -3.42 -10.61 -0.86
C GLU A 125 -1.92 -10.81 -1.13
N ALA A 126 -1.45 -10.60 -2.36
CA ALA A 126 -0.03 -10.68 -2.69
C ALA A 126 0.81 -9.68 -1.87
N LEU A 127 0.34 -8.43 -1.77
CA LEU A 127 0.99 -7.39 -0.95
C LEU A 127 1.02 -7.76 0.53
N ARG A 128 -0.04 -8.37 1.06
CA ARG A 128 -0.11 -8.85 2.46
C ARG A 128 0.92 -9.95 2.73
N VAL A 129 1.06 -10.91 1.82
CA VAL A 129 2.05 -12.00 1.93
C VAL A 129 3.46 -11.42 1.86
N GLN A 130 3.74 -10.51 0.91
CA GLN A 130 5.04 -9.85 0.77
C GLN A 130 5.42 -9.06 2.03
N ALA A 131 4.48 -8.30 2.60
CA ALA A 131 4.70 -7.54 3.83
C ALA A 131 4.90 -8.42 5.08
N SER A 132 4.36 -9.64 5.06
CA SER A 132 4.55 -10.62 6.15
C SER A 132 5.90 -11.33 6.03
N ALA A 133 6.31 -11.68 4.81
CA ALA A 133 7.62 -12.25 4.53
C ALA A 133 8.76 -11.28 4.89
N ALA A 134 8.62 -9.99 4.56
CA ALA A 134 9.60 -8.95 4.90
C ALA A 134 9.72 -8.69 6.42
N ARG A 135 8.67 -8.99 7.19
CA ARG A 135 8.68 -8.89 8.66
C ARG A 135 9.23 -10.15 9.34
N GLY A 136 9.17 -11.31 8.69
CA GLY A 136 9.72 -12.57 9.20
C GLY A 136 11.25 -12.68 9.13
N THR A 137 11.92 -11.85 8.31
CA THR A 137 13.38 -11.89 8.11
C THR A 137 14.19 -10.96 9.02
N LYS A 138 13.56 -10.10 9.82
CA LYS A 138 14.24 -9.17 10.75
C LYS A 138 14.60 -9.78 12.12
N GLY A 139 14.77 -11.10 12.21
CA GLY A 139 14.93 -11.80 13.50
C GLY A 139 15.97 -12.92 13.59
N LEU A 140 16.83 -13.18 12.58
CA LEU A 140 17.76 -14.32 12.70
C LEU A 140 19.18 -14.16 12.12
N TYR A 141 19.69 -12.95 11.86
CA TYR A 141 21.11 -12.81 11.48
C TYR A 141 21.80 -11.46 11.79
N THR A 142 21.29 -10.64 12.71
CA THR A 142 22.05 -9.47 13.21
C THR A 142 22.78 -9.79 14.51
N ALA A 143 23.72 -10.72 14.43
CA ALA A 143 24.85 -10.80 15.34
C ALA A 143 26.01 -11.52 14.64
N ARG A 144 26.81 -10.79 13.84
CA ARG A 144 28.30 -10.86 13.80
C ARG A 144 28.90 -10.12 12.60
N ALA A 145 29.92 -9.30 12.92
CA ALA A 145 30.98 -8.72 12.07
C ALA A 145 30.60 -7.60 11.09
N GLY A 146 31.29 -6.44 11.00
CA GLY A 146 32.49 -5.91 11.66
C GLY A 146 32.50 -4.37 11.53
N SER A 147 32.77 -3.65 12.62
CA SER A 147 34.04 -2.96 12.95
C SER A 147 34.31 -1.65 12.18
N SER A 148 33.94 -0.52 12.81
CA SER A 148 34.59 0.78 12.62
C SER A 148 35.85 0.87 13.48
N GLY A 149 36.89 1.55 12.98
CA GLY A 149 38.15 1.74 13.70
C GLY A 149 38.05 2.62 14.95
N ASN A 150 38.93 2.35 15.92
CA ASN A 150 39.87 3.33 16.46
C ASN A 150 40.83 2.70 17.50
N LEU A 151 42.12 2.99 17.30
CA LEU A 151 43.20 3.30 18.25
C LEU A 151 43.15 2.80 19.71
N GLY A 152 44.24 2.08 20.06
CA GLY A 152 45.00 2.27 21.29
C GLY A 152 44.50 1.55 22.54
N GLU A 153 45.31 0.63 23.07
CA GLU A 153 45.91 0.72 24.41
C GLU A 153 46.38 -0.66 24.90
N SER A 154 47.63 -0.68 25.35
CA SER A 154 48.40 -1.81 25.86
C SER A 154 48.00 -2.22 27.28
N GLY A 155 47.87 -3.53 27.55
CA GLY A 155 47.81 -4.01 28.93
C GLY A 155 47.57 -5.53 29.08
N MET A 156 48.64 -6.24 29.45
CA MET A 156 48.81 -7.63 29.92
C MET A 156 47.59 -8.53 30.29
N PRO A 157 47.69 -9.86 30.11
CA PRO A 157 46.73 -10.83 30.61
C PRO A 157 47.13 -11.35 32.01
N SER A 158 46.16 -11.52 32.91
CA SER A 158 46.37 -12.28 34.13
C SER A 158 45.14 -13.07 34.54
N ARG A 159 45.28 -14.40 34.42
CA ARG A 159 44.93 -15.45 35.39
C ARG A 159 43.52 -15.46 35.99
N GLY A 160 42.84 -16.60 35.84
CA GLY A 160 41.86 -17.03 36.85
C GLY A 160 40.87 -18.07 36.38
N SER A 161 41.27 -19.34 36.41
CA SER A 161 40.40 -20.51 36.26
C SER A 161 39.51 -20.69 37.51
N THR A 162 38.22 -21.04 37.34
CA THR A 162 37.46 -22.16 37.97
C THR A 162 35.93 -21.89 38.09
N PRO A 163 35.06 -22.88 37.76
CA PRO A 163 33.66 -23.01 38.22
C PRO A 163 33.59 -24.05 39.39
N PRO A 164 32.44 -24.56 39.88
CA PRO A 164 31.03 -24.12 40.02
C PRO A 164 30.50 -24.29 41.50
N THR A 165 29.16 -24.18 41.70
CA THR A 165 28.27 -24.91 42.65
C THR A 165 27.59 -24.23 43.87
N PRO A 166 26.38 -24.72 44.27
CA PRO A 166 25.40 -24.11 45.19
C PRO A 166 25.29 -24.83 46.55
N VAL A 167 24.70 -24.18 47.57
CA VAL A 167 24.20 -24.73 48.87
C VAL A 167 23.68 -23.53 49.69
N ASP A 168 22.82 -23.57 50.71
CA ASP A 168 21.78 -24.45 51.29
C ASP A 168 21.33 -23.68 52.56
N ASP A 169 20.05 -23.74 52.87
CA ASP A 169 19.33 -23.65 54.16
C ASP A 169 19.80 -22.77 55.34
N SER A 170 18.83 -22.03 55.92
CA SER A 170 18.78 -21.80 57.37
C SER A 170 17.37 -21.46 57.86
N ASP A 171 16.95 -22.26 58.82
CA ASP A 171 15.67 -22.26 59.52
C ASP A 171 15.74 -21.52 60.88
N SER A 172 14.56 -21.12 61.35
CA SER A 172 14.11 -21.11 62.76
C SER A 172 14.14 -19.85 63.67
N VAL A 173 12.96 -19.71 64.32
CA VAL A 173 12.55 -19.11 65.61
C VAL A 173 12.60 -17.59 65.80
N GLY A 174 11.57 -16.86 66.28
CA GLY A 174 10.22 -17.13 66.75
C GLY A 174 9.75 -15.93 67.61
N ASN A 175 8.47 -15.48 67.55
CA ASN A 175 7.65 -15.04 68.72
C ASN A 175 6.26 -14.46 68.35
N VAL A 176 5.20 -15.15 68.81
CA VAL A 176 4.03 -14.70 69.63
C VAL A 176 3.18 -13.45 69.24
N ARG A 177 2.02 -13.72 68.58
CA ARG A 177 0.58 -13.36 68.90
C ARG A 177 0.05 -11.89 68.72
N PRO A 178 -1.30 -11.65 68.71
CA PRO A 178 -2.23 -11.80 67.56
C PRO A 178 -3.02 -10.52 67.20
N GLY A 179 -3.57 -10.42 65.99
CA GLY A 179 -4.73 -9.54 65.73
C GLY A 179 -4.97 -9.07 64.29
N LYS A 180 -6.15 -9.44 63.78
CA LYS A 180 -7.04 -8.66 62.90
C LYS A 180 -6.84 -8.72 61.36
N THR A 181 -7.79 -9.43 60.74
CA THR A 181 -8.41 -9.22 59.41
C THR A 181 -7.50 -9.01 58.19
N THR A 182 -7.49 -9.98 57.26
CA THR A 182 -7.17 -9.68 55.86
C THR A 182 -7.94 -10.58 54.90
N LEU A 183 -8.49 -9.92 53.89
CA LEU A 183 -9.27 -10.42 52.75
C LEU A 183 -8.68 -11.68 52.11
N THR A 184 -9.54 -12.68 51.92
CA THR A 184 -9.32 -13.81 51.02
C THR A 184 -9.37 -13.34 49.57
N THR A 185 -8.22 -13.34 48.89
CA THR A 185 -8.13 -13.16 47.43
C THR A 185 -8.00 -14.55 46.80
N PRO A 186 -8.91 -14.99 45.89
CA PRO A 186 -8.77 -16.28 45.22
C PRO A 186 -7.69 -16.22 44.12
N PRO A 187 -7.02 -17.36 43.82
CA PRO A 187 -5.85 -17.38 42.95
C PRO A 187 -6.19 -17.07 41.49
N ALA A 188 -5.26 -16.39 40.84
CA ALA A 188 -5.31 -15.95 39.46
C ALA A 188 -5.67 -17.11 38.51
N LYS A 189 -6.80 -16.96 37.81
CA LYS A 189 -7.09 -17.75 36.61
C LYS A 189 -6.06 -17.39 35.55
N GLU A 190 -5.15 -18.31 35.28
CA GLU A 190 -4.35 -18.33 34.07
C GLU A 190 -5.27 -18.03 32.88
N LYS A 191 -4.94 -16.98 32.13
CA LYS A 191 -5.61 -16.63 30.88
C LYS A 191 -5.39 -17.78 29.89
N ARG A 192 -6.33 -18.73 29.89
CA ARG A 192 -6.49 -19.70 28.82
C ARG A 192 -6.74 -18.91 27.54
N LYS A 193 -5.69 -18.72 26.76
CA LYS A 193 -5.74 -18.12 25.43
C LYS A 193 -6.86 -18.81 24.66
N ASN A 194 -7.89 -18.05 24.28
CA ASN A 194 -8.98 -18.52 23.43
C ASN A 194 -8.43 -18.83 22.03
N PHE A 195 -7.81 -20.01 21.88
CA PHE A 195 -7.16 -20.55 20.67
C PHE A 195 -8.16 -21.06 19.62
N PHE A 196 -9.38 -20.52 19.59
CA PHE A 196 -10.40 -20.91 18.62
C PHE A 196 -11.16 -19.72 18.03
N LYS A 197 -10.47 -18.60 17.86
CA LYS A 197 -10.84 -17.64 16.82
C LYS A 197 -10.06 -18.05 15.59
N LYS A 198 -10.68 -18.82 14.68
CA LYS A 198 -10.20 -18.86 13.30
C LYS A 198 -9.95 -17.41 12.89
N PRO A 199 -8.78 -17.02 12.40
CA PRO A 199 -8.63 -15.71 11.79
C PRO A 199 -9.58 -15.71 10.61
N GLU A 200 -10.78 -15.15 10.81
CA GLU A 200 -11.69 -14.84 9.72
C GLU A 200 -10.97 -13.73 8.96
N THR A 201 -10.20 -14.13 7.94
CA THR A 201 -9.55 -13.22 7.03
C THR A 201 -10.67 -12.51 6.28
N ALA A 202 -11.14 -11.40 6.84
CA ALA A 202 -12.13 -10.55 6.20
C ALA A 202 -11.63 -10.24 4.79
N THR A 203 -12.52 -10.41 3.81
CA THR A 203 -12.23 -10.04 2.43
C THR A 203 -11.85 -8.57 2.39
N PRO A 204 -10.89 -8.14 1.54
CA PRO A 204 -10.45 -6.75 1.50
C PRO A 204 -11.58 -5.79 1.10
N TYR A 205 -12.61 -6.31 0.43
CA TYR A 205 -13.78 -5.57 -0.03
C TYR A 205 -15.08 -6.31 0.32
N ASP A 206 -16.11 -5.54 0.66
CA ASP A 206 -17.50 -5.98 0.76
C ASP A 206 -18.32 -5.32 -0.34
N VAL A 207 -19.07 -6.10 -1.12
CA VAL A 207 -19.95 -5.54 -2.16
C VAL A 207 -21.12 -4.80 -1.50
N VAL A 208 -21.36 -3.56 -1.94
CA VAL A 208 -22.42 -2.69 -1.40
C VAL A 208 -23.24 -2.07 -2.54
N PRO A 209 -24.47 -1.59 -2.27
CA PRO A 209 -25.22 -0.82 -3.25
C PRO A 209 -24.42 0.41 -3.72
N SER A 210 -24.41 0.65 -5.04
CA SER A 210 -23.69 1.78 -5.64
C SER A 210 -24.11 3.12 -5.07
N MET A 211 -25.39 3.25 -4.75
CA MET A 211 -25.93 4.39 -4.01
C MET A 211 -26.41 3.92 -2.65
N ARG A 212 -25.95 4.61 -1.62
CA ARG A 212 -26.25 4.21 -0.25
C ARG A 212 -27.70 4.57 0.10
N PRO A 213 -28.45 3.61 0.64
CA PRO A 213 -29.81 3.87 1.08
C PRO A 213 -29.86 4.92 2.20
N VAL A 214 -30.69 5.94 2.04
CA VAL A 214 -31.07 6.87 3.10
C VAL A 214 -32.21 6.23 3.87
N VAL A 215 -32.00 6.10 5.18
CA VAL A 215 -32.97 5.55 6.13
C VAL A 215 -33.22 6.60 7.21
N LEU A 216 -34.48 6.91 7.48
CA LEU A 216 -34.90 7.77 8.58
C LEU A 216 -35.24 6.90 9.79
N VAL A 217 -34.69 7.26 10.95
CA VAL A 217 -34.93 6.58 12.23
C VAL A 217 -35.24 7.64 13.28
N GLY A 218 -36.29 7.43 14.08
CA GLY A 218 -36.73 8.33 15.16
C GLY A 218 -37.89 9.25 14.76
N PRO A 219 -38.39 10.09 15.70
CA PRO A 219 -37.93 10.31 17.08
C PRO A 219 -38.38 9.24 18.11
N SER A 220 -39.44 8.48 17.79
CA SER A 220 -39.96 7.39 18.62
C SER A 220 -40.08 6.11 17.78
N LEU A 221 -40.77 5.09 18.30
CA LEU A 221 -41.08 3.87 17.57
C LEU A 221 -41.88 4.20 16.31
N LYS A 222 -41.62 3.43 15.26
CA LYS A 222 -42.38 3.50 14.00
C LYS A 222 -43.79 2.94 14.20
N GLY A 223 -44.79 3.49 13.51
CA GLY A 223 -46.20 3.12 13.68
C GLY A 223 -46.94 3.96 14.72
N TYR A 224 -46.27 4.93 15.34
CA TYR A 224 -46.93 6.00 16.08
C TYR A 224 -47.15 7.19 15.13
N GLU A 225 -48.33 7.80 15.19
CA GLU A 225 -48.73 8.88 14.29
C GLU A 225 -47.69 10.02 14.23
N VAL A 226 -47.17 10.43 15.38
CA VAL A 226 -46.16 11.49 15.46
C VAL A 226 -44.90 11.12 14.68
N THR A 227 -44.36 9.91 14.90
CA THR A 227 -43.17 9.41 14.19
C THR A 227 -43.41 9.35 12.69
N ASP A 228 -44.56 8.79 12.29
CA ASP A 228 -44.87 8.56 10.89
C ASP A 228 -45.15 9.87 10.14
N MET A 229 -45.84 10.84 10.76
CA MET A 229 -46.06 12.17 10.18
C MET A 229 -44.76 12.94 10.01
N MET A 230 -43.86 12.91 11.00
CA MET A 230 -42.56 13.58 10.92
C MET A 230 -41.68 12.97 9.81
N GLN A 231 -41.60 11.64 9.75
CA GLN A 231 -40.86 10.95 8.70
C GLN A 231 -41.47 11.22 7.32
N LYS A 232 -42.81 11.21 7.21
CA LYS A 232 -43.51 11.51 5.96
C LYS A 232 -43.20 12.92 5.45
N ALA A 233 -43.21 13.93 6.33
CA ALA A 233 -42.87 15.30 5.95
C ALA A 233 -41.45 15.42 5.39
N LEU A 234 -40.48 14.74 6.02
CA LEU A 234 -39.10 14.68 5.52
C LEU A 234 -39.00 13.94 4.17
N PHE A 235 -39.69 12.81 4.03
CA PHE A 235 -39.71 12.05 2.76
C PHE A 235 -40.33 12.86 1.62
N ASP A 236 -41.44 13.55 1.86
CA ASP A 236 -42.10 14.38 0.86
C ASP A 236 -41.20 15.56 0.45
N PHE A 237 -40.51 16.20 1.40
CA PHE A 237 -39.51 17.22 1.13
C PHE A 237 -38.36 16.69 0.26
N LEU A 238 -37.77 15.54 0.62
CA LEU A 238 -36.68 14.93 -0.15
C LEU A 238 -37.15 14.53 -1.56
N LYS A 239 -38.38 14.00 -1.69
CA LYS A 239 -38.97 13.63 -2.98
C LYS A 239 -39.07 14.83 -3.91
N HIS A 240 -39.59 15.96 -3.42
CA HIS A 240 -39.75 17.16 -4.24
C HIS A 240 -38.39 17.83 -4.54
N LYS A 241 -37.50 17.89 -3.54
CA LYS A 241 -36.17 18.51 -3.70
C LYS A 241 -35.24 17.75 -4.68
N PHE A 242 -35.41 16.44 -4.80
CA PHE A 242 -34.59 15.57 -5.65
C PHE A 242 -35.39 14.89 -6.77
N GLU A 243 -36.47 15.54 -7.24
CA GLU A 243 -37.29 15.03 -8.34
C GLU A 243 -36.42 14.70 -9.58
N GLY A 244 -36.72 13.59 -10.25
CA GLY A 244 -35.94 13.07 -11.39
C GLY A 244 -34.61 12.40 -11.04
N ARG A 245 -34.14 12.46 -9.78
CA ARG A 245 -32.90 11.82 -9.29
C ARG A 245 -33.13 10.94 -8.06
N TYR A 246 -34.37 10.56 -7.80
CA TYR A 246 -34.77 9.77 -6.65
C TYR A 246 -35.26 8.39 -7.10
N ALA A 247 -34.90 7.34 -6.37
CA ALA A 247 -35.54 6.03 -6.49
C ALA A 247 -36.00 5.55 -5.09
N LYS A 248 -37.27 5.15 -4.97
CA LYS A 248 -37.86 4.63 -3.73
C LYS A 248 -38.09 3.13 -3.88
N ILE A 249 -37.46 2.32 -3.02
CA ILE A 249 -37.76 0.88 -2.88
C ILE A 249 -38.00 0.63 -1.39
N ASN A 250 -39.15 0.05 -1.00
CA ASN A 250 -39.43 -0.39 0.38
C ASN A 250 -39.14 0.63 1.50
N ASN A 251 -39.52 1.90 1.32
CA ASN A 251 -39.23 3.03 2.25
C ASN A 251 -37.75 3.39 2.41
N ILE A 252 -36.91 2.90 1.51
CA ILE A 252 -35.49 3.20 1.43
C ILE A 252 -35.29 4.17 0.26
N LEU A 253 -34.60 5.29 0.53
CA LEU A 253 -34.30 6.29 -0.50
C LEU A 253 -32.93 6.02 -1.11
N PHE A 254 -32.85 5.97 -2.43
CA PHE A 254 -31.59 6.01 -3.16
C PHE A 254 -31.47 7.39 -3.82
N LYS A 255 -30.35 8.06 -3.59
CA LYS A 255 -29.91 9.26 -4.33
C LYS A 255 -28.89 8.84 -5.38
#